data_AF-A0A370I4Q3-F1
#
_entry.id   AF-A0A370I4Q3-F1
#
_cell.length_a   1.000
_cell.length_b   1.000
_cell.length_c   1.000
_cell.angle_alpha   90.00
_cell.angle_beta   90.00
_cell.angle_gamma   90.00
#
_symmetry.space_group_name_H-M   'P 1'
#
loop_
_entity.id
_entity.type
_entity.pdbx_description
1 polymer ?
#
loop_
_entity_poly.entity_id
_entity_poly.type
_entity_poly.pdbx_seq_one_letter_code
_entity_poly.pdbx_strand_id
1 'polypeptide(L)'
;MNENPQISEAAQLVRRLVRDSVGAFFRNTYAPGTLDICSVCRAPANGNLCDDCRSHRADYGNQLADRTILLTYAQGKHPGGPHQSAHVVRAYKGYFGTPASPECQEYMKLMVRVAAEIHRPCFEGWLGISWDSLTFIPSRERPDASHPVAALARAVESPDGPTSPLDRFLLETGPGAVISAKHQLVEDRFLVPEKWRSAVDGKNVLIVDDTWTRGASAQGAAIAAKQAGAATVTVLCVSRWLNWNWAPNERLLSSLAEDYNALLCPVTGQVCQSAINYRA
;
A
#
# COMPACT_ATOMS: atom_id res chain seq x y z
N MET A 1 -16.46 30.52 -17.62
CA MET A 1 -15.90 30.63 -16.26
C MET A 1 -16.03 29.25 -15.63
N ASN A 2 -14.93 28.49 -15.55
CA ASN A 2 -14.96 27.22 -14.82
C ASN A 2 -14.87 27.57 -13.34
N GLU A 3 -16.00 27.52 -12.64
CA GLU A 3 -16.00 27.53 -11.18
C GLU A 3 -15.16 26.35 -10.72
N ASN A 4 -14.10 26.66 -9.96
CA ASN A 4 -13.29 25.65 -9.32
C ASN A 4 -14.23 24.84 -8.41
N PRO A 5 -14.29 23.50 -8.52
CA PRO A 5 -15.30 22.73 -7.80
C PRO A 5 -15.17 22.99 -6.30
N GLN A 6 -16.29 23.35 -5.66
CA GLN A 6 -16.32 23.72 -4.24
C GLN A 6 -15.97 22.50 -3.38
N ILE A 7 -14.76 22.49 -2.82
CA ILE A 7 -14.29 21.42 -1.92
C ILE A 7 -15.06 21.53 -0.59
N SER A 8 -15.64 20.42 -0.14
CA SER A 8 -16.39 20.36 1.12
C SER A 8 -15.50 20.74 2.32
N GLU A 9 -16.11 21.24 3.39
CA GLU A 9 -15.39 21.61 4.61
C GLU A 9 -14.62 20.41 5.22
N ALA A 10 -15.25 19.23 5.25
CA ALA A 10 -14.63 18.01 5.73
C ALA A 10 -13.42 17.59 4.86
N ALA A 11 -13.54 17.67 3.53
CA ALA A 11 -12.42 17.41 2.63
C ALA A 11 -11.26 18.40 2.83
N GLN A 12 -11.57 19.68 3.08
CA GLN A 12 -10.56 20.68 3.40
C GLN A 12 -9.88 20.40 4.74
N LEU A 13 -10.62 19.97 5.76
CA LEU A 13 -10.08 19.61 7.07
C LEU A 13 -9.13 18.42 6.96
N VAL A 14 -9.56 17.34 6.28
CA VAL A 14 -8.73 16.15 6.01
C VAL A 14 -7.47 16.55 5.23
N ARG A 15 -7.60 17.38 4.19
CA ARG A 15 -6.46 17.86 3.41
C ARG A 15 -5.46 18.61 4.29
N ARG A 16 -5.91 19.50 5.17
CA ARG A 16 -5.03 20.25 6.10
C ARG A 16 -4.36 19.31 7.10
N LEU A 17 -5.12 18.41 7.72
CA LEU A 17 -4.60 17.42 8.68
C LEU A 17 -3.46 16.59 8.07
N VAL A 18 -3.67 16.03 6.88
CA VAL A 18 -2.64 15.24 6.19
C VAL A 18 -1.46 16.10 5.77
N ARG A 19 -1.70 17.29 5.21
CA ARG A 19 -0.62 18.21 4.83
C ARG A 19 0.27 18.54 6.02
N ASP A 20 -0.33 18.92 7.15
CA ASP A 20 0.38 19.38 8.33
C ASP A 20 1.10 18.22 9.06
N SER A 21 0.60 16.98 8.92
CA SER A 21 1.20 15.79 9.54
C SER A 21 2.32 15.18 8.68
N VAL A 22 2.11 15.04 7.37
CA VAL A 22 2.99 14.24 6.50
C VAL A 22 3.27 14.84 5.12
N GLY A 23 2.58 15.93 4.76
CA GLY A 23 2.63 16.53 3.41
C GLY A 23 4.03 16.92 2.96
N ALA A 24 4.79 17.55 3.87
CA ALA A 24 6.10 18.12 3.57
C ALA A 24 7.18 17.10 3.16
N PHE A 25 7.00 15.81 3.47
CA PHE A 25 8.03 14.79 3.22
C PHE A 25 7.54 13.56 2.46
N PHE A 26 6.23 13.34 2.36
CA PHE A 26 5.68 12.33 1.46
C PHE A 26 5.32 12.95 0.10
N ARG A 27 5.25 12.08 -0.91
CA ARG A 27 4.96 12.43 -2.30
C ARG A 27 3.99 11.38 -2.83
N ASN A 28 2.88 11.79 -3.45
CA ASN A 28 1.93 10.82 -4.03
C ASN A 28 2.67 9.91 -5.02
N THR A 29 2.31 8.62 -5.07
CA THR A 29 2.79 7.79 -6.17
C THR A 29 2.07 8.15 -7.47
N TYR A 30 2.72 7.85 -8.59
CA TYR A 30 2.07 7.94 -9.90
C TYR A 30 0.93 6.92 -10.01
N ALA A 31 -0.12 7.32 -10.73
CA ALA A 31 -1.23 6.44 -11.03
C ALA A 31 -0.79 5.25 -11.90
N PRO A 32 -1.44 4.09 -11.77
CA PRO A 32 -1.26 3.02 -12.75
C PRO A 32 -1.58 3.52 -14.17
N GLY A 33 -0.73 3.16 -15.14
CA GLY A 33 -0.85 3.59 -16.53
C GLY A 33 -0.08 4.86 -16.90
N THR A 34 0.58 5.53 -15.94
CA THR A 34 1.55 6.58 -16.25
C THR A 34 2.71 6.03 -17.09
N LEU A 35 3.08 6.75 -18.16
CA LEU A 35 4.18 6.38 -19.05
C LEU A 35 5.49 6.24 -18.26
N ASP A 36 6.29 5.23 -18.60
CA ASP A 36 7.58 4.89 -17.95
C ASP A 36 7.51 4.59 -16.45
N ILE A 37 6.30 4.35 -15.93
CA ILE A 37 6.04 3.93 -14.55
C ILE A 37 5.43 2.53 -14.55
N CYS A 38 5.99 1.63 -13.74
CA CYS A 38 5.48 0.28 -13.56
C CYS A 38 4.04 0.32 -13.02
N SER A 39 3.10 -0.28 -13.75
CA SER A 39 1.68 -0.35 -13.36
C SER A 39 1.40 -1.12 -12.07
N VAL A 40 2.38 -1.92 -11.59
CA VAL A 40 2.26 -2.71 -10.35
C VAL A 40 2.96 -2.01 -9.19
N CYS A 41 4.24 -1.69 -9.30
CA CYS A 41 5.00 -1.19 -8.15
C CYS A 41 5.31 0.31 -8.19
N ARG A 42 4.90 1.02 -9.24
CA ARG A 42 5.15 2.46 -9.46
C ARG A 42 6.63 2.83 -9.41
N ALA A 43 7.52 1.86 -9.64
CA ALA A 43 8.93 2.12 -9.91
C ALA A 43 9.11 2.59 -11.35
N PRO A 44 10.25 3.21 -11.69
CA PRO A 44 10.61 3.46 -13.08
C PRO A 44 10.59 2.15 -13.87
N ALA A 45 10.10 2.21 -15.10
CA ALA A 45 9.99 1.07 -16.00
C ALA A 45 10.30 1.48 -17.44
N ASN A 46 10.73 0.50 -18.25
CA ASN A 46 10.75 0.64 -19.70
C ASN A 46 9.50 -0.09 -20.26
N GLY A 47 8.45 0.69 -20.54
CA GLY A 47 7.10 0.18 -20.83
C GLY A 47 6.26 -0.04 -19.57
N ASN A 48 5.31 -0.98 -19.62
CA ASN A 48 4.27 -1.13 -18.59
C ASN A 48 4.76 -1.75 -17.25
N LEU A 49 5.89 -2.48 -17.23
CA LEU A 49 6.40 -3.17 -16.05
C LEU A 49 7.91 -2.96 -15.89
N CYS A 50 8.35 -2.79 -14.64
CA CYS A 50 9.76 -2.94 -14.29
C CYS A 50 10.16 -4.43 -14.30
N ASP A 51 11.46 -4.70 -14.29
CA ASP A 51 12.01 -6.05 -14.44
C ASP A 51 11.53 -7.02 -13.35
N ASP A 52 11.56 -6.61 -12.07
CA ASP A 52 11.07 -7.44 -10.96
C ASP A 52 9.59 -7.84 -11.18
N CYS A 53 8.72 -6.88 -11.55
CA CYS A 53 7.30 -7.16 -11.76
C CYS A 53 7.01 -7.96 -13.03
N ARG A 54 7.87 -7.82 -14.05
CA ARG A 54 7.81 -8.61 -15.28
C ARG A 54 8.20 -10.07 -15.00
N SER A 55 9.28 -10.29 -14.24
CA SER A 55 9.71 -11.62 -13.80
C SER A 55 8.62 -12.29 -12.99
N HIS A 56 8.11 -11.64 -11.94
CA HIS A 56 7.04 -12.21 -11.12
C HIS A 56 5.83 -12.61 -11.96
N ARG A 57 5.45 -11.80 -12.97
CA ARG A 57 4.32 -12.10 -13.85
C ARG A 57 4.59 -13.28 -14.79
N ALA A 58 5.81 -13.39 -15.30
CA ALA A 58 6.23 -14.54 -16.10
C ALA A 58 6.17 -15.83 -15.28
N ASP A 59 6.56 -15.78 -14.01
CA ASP A 59 6.66 -16.94 -13.14
C ASP A 59 5.30 -17.38 -12.57
N TYR A 60 4.44 -16.42 -12.17
CA TYR A 60 3.22 -16.71 -11.39
C TYR A 60 1.91 -16.29 -12.03
N GLY A 61 1.94 -15.55 -13.15
CA GLY A 61 0.76 -15.20 -13.93
C GLY A 61 -0.36 -14.56 -13.11
N ASN A 62 -1.53 -15.22 -13.09
CA ASN A 62 -2.76 -14.77 -12.42
C ASN A 62 -2.81 -15.07 -10.91
N GLN A 63 -1.79 -15.71 -10.34
CA GLN A 63 -1.69 -15.92 -8.89
C GLN A 63 -1.18 -14.67 -8.16
N LEU A 64 -0.68 -13.67 -8.89
CA LEU A 64 -0.28 -12.39 -8.33
C LEU A 64 -1.49 -11.54 -7.94
N ALA A 65 -1.24 -10.48 -7.17
CA ALA A 65 -2.24 -9.46 -6.87
C ALA A 65 -2.81 -8.86 -8.16
N ASP A 66 -4.14 -8.87 -8.29
CA ASP A 66 -4.84 -8.32 -9.45
C ASP A 66 -4.64 -6.80 -9.52
N ARG A 67 -4.57 -6.16 -8.34
CA ARG A 67 -4.51 -4.71 -8.17
C ARG A 67 -3.58 -4.35 -7.01
N THR A 68 -2.91 -3.22 -7.17
CA THR A 68 -1.96 -2.70 -6.19
C THR A 68 -2.21 -1.21 -6.01
N ILE A 69 -2.25 -0.75 -4.76
CA ILE A 69 -2.43 0.64 -4.36
C ILE A 69 -1.21 1.02 -3.53
N LEU A 70 -0.46 2.04 -3.97
CA LEU A 70 0.71 2.55 -3.26
C LEU A 70 0.47 4.02 -2.96
N LEU A 71 0.50 4.44 -1.70
CA LEU A 71 0.09 5.81 -1.37
C LEU A 71 1.21 6.81 -1.62
N THR A 72 2.42 6.52 -1.14
CA THR A 72 3.56 7.46 -1.20
C THR A 72 4.87 6.79 -1.61
N TYR A 73 5.88 7.57 -2.00
CA TYR A 73 7.27 7.11 -2.12
C TYR A 73 8.05 7.27 -0.81
N ALA A 74 8.84 6.25 -0.46
CA ALA A 74 9.85 6.33 0.59
C ALA A 74 11.25 6.42 -0.02
N GLN A 75 11.94 7.52 0.28
CA GLN A 75 13.22 7.90 -0.33
C GLN A 75 14.43 7.36 0.45
N GLY A 76 14.89 6.17 0.08
CA GLY A 76 16.07 5.54 0.67
C GLY A 76 17.39 6.08 0.10
N LYS A 77 18.41 6.21 0.97
CA LYS A 77 19.78 6.65 0.61
C LYS A 77 19.83 8.01 -0.11
N HIS A 78 18.91 8.90 0.25
CA HIS A 78 18.85 10.25 -0.31
C HIS A 78 20.21 10.99 -0.15
N PRO A 79 20.65 11.76 -1.16
CA PRO A 79 21.98 12.39 -1.17
C PRO A 79 22.19 13.39 -0.01
N GLY A 80 21.13 14.08 0.41
CA GLY A 80 21.13 14.97 1.58
C GLY A 80 21.09 14.27 2.95
N GLY A 81 21.29 12.95 3.02
CA GLY A 81 21.19 12.17 4.27
C GLY A 81 19.84 11.45 4.45
N PRO A 82 19.54 10.93 5.66
CA PRO A 82 18.28 10.21 5.91
C PRO A 82 17.05 11.08 5.63
N HIS A 83 16.32 10.77 4.57
CA HIS A 83 15.08 11.48 4.23
C HIS A 83 13.95 11.13 5.22
N GLN A 84 13.13 12.11 5.59
CA GLN A 84 12.07 11.93 6.59
C GLN A 84 11.06 10.84 6.19
N SER A 85 10.71 10.72 4.90
CA SER A 85 9.85 9.62 4.41
C SER A 85 10.41 8.22 4.74
N ALA A 86 11.73 8.05 4.60
CA ALA A 86 12.41 6.79 4.86
C ALA A 86 12.59 6.56 6.36
N HIS A 87 12.75 7.63 7.13
CA HIS A 87 12.75 7.57 8.59
C HIS A 87 11.39 7.06 9.10
N VAL A 88 10.27 7.70 8.72
CA VAL A 88 8.91 7.33 9.19
C VAL A 88 8.62 5.85 8.95
N VAL A 89 8.86 5.37 7.72
CA VAL A 89 8.62 3.98 7.32
C VAL A 89 9.52 2.96 8.05
N ARG A 90 10.65 3.38 8.62
CA ARG A 90 11.49 2.52 9.46
C ARG A 90 11.13 2.63 10.94
N ALA A 91 11.00 3.86 11.43
CA ALA A 91 10.77 4.16 12.83
C ALA A 91 9.41 3.65 13.33
N TYR A 92 8.39 3.55 12.46
CA TYR A 92 7.06 3.07 12.88
C TYR A 92 7.06 1.62 13.43
N LYS A 93 8.04 0.79 13.04
CA LYS A 93 8.18 -0.60 13.53
C LYS A 93 9.34 -0.81 14.51
N GLY A 94 10.09 0.25 14.80
CA GLY A 94 11.35 0.20 15.51
C GLY A 94 12.47 -0.34 14.63
N TYR A 95 13.71 0.02 14.95
CA TYR A 95 14.88 -0.40 14.18
C TYR A 95 16.16 -0.28 15.03
N PHE A 96 17.10 -1.22 14.88
CA PHE A 96 18.40 -1.20 15.58
C PHE A 96 18.34 -0.85 17.08
N GLY A 97 17.58 -1.63 17.85
CA GLY A 97 17.47 -1.42 19.31
C GLY A 97 16.67 -0.18 19.72
N THR A 98 16.17 0.61 18.76
CA THR A 98 15.26 1.73 19.02
C THR A 98 13.82 1.23 19.00
N PRO A 99 13.00 1.58 20.00
CA PRO A 99 11.58 1.22 20.02
C PRO A 99 10.83 1.87 18.84
N ALA A 100 9.65 1.34 18.53
CA ALA A 100 8.79 1.94 17.53
C ALA A 100 8.36 3.36 17.95
N SER A 101 8.36 4.30 17.01
CA SER A 101 7.88 5.67 17.24
C SER A 101 6.34 5.72 17.18
N PRO A 102 5.64 6.10 18.26
CA PRO A 102 4.18 6.25 18.24
C PRO A 102 3.71 7.27 17.20
N GLU A 103 4.43 8.38 17.06
CA GLU A 103 4.13 9.42 16.07
C GLU A 103 4.21 8.88 14.64
N CYS A 104 5.27 8.13 14.30
CA CYS A 104 5.38 7.50 12.99
C CYS A 104 4.28 6.47 12.74
N GLN A 105 3.81 5.77 13.79
CA GLN A 105 2.65 4.89 13.68
C GLN A 105 1.36 5.67 13.39
N GLU A 106 1.13 6.81 14.05
CA GLU A 106 -0.03 7.68 13.77
C GLU A 106 0.01 8.21 12.34
N TYR A 107 1.17 8.65 11.84
CA TYR A 107 1.33 9.09 10.45
C TYR A 107 0.97 8.00 9.44
N MET A 108 1.47 6.78 9.64
CA MET A 108 1.18 5.67 8.74
C MET A 108 -0.30 5.23 8.81
N LYS A 109 -0.90 5.24 10.00
CA LYS A 109 -2.35 4.97 10.19
C LYS A 109 -3.22 6.05 9.55
N LEU A 110 -2.85 7.32 9.71
CA LEU A 110 -3.53 8.46 9.09
C LEU A 110 -3.57 8.31 7.57
N MET A 111 -2.43 7.96 6.96
CA MET A 111 -2.33 7.73 5.52
C MET A 111 -3.29 6.65 5.03
N VAL A 112 -3.33 5.50 5.71
CA VAL A 112 -4.22 4.38 5.35
C VAL A 112 -5.68 4.77 5.56
N ARG A 113 -6.02 5.32 6.73
CA ARG A 113 -7.40 5.69 7.08
C ARG A 113 -7.96 6.69 6.08
N VAL A 114 -7.25 7.80 5.88
CA VAL A 114 -7.71 8.85 4.96
C VAL A 114 -7.86 8.29 3.56
N ALA A 115 -6.90 7.52 3.06
CA ALA A 115 -7.01 6.93 1.73
C ALA A 115 -8.20 5.96 1.61
N ALA A 116 -8.38 5.06 2.58
CA ALA A 116 -9.47 4.09 2.60
C ALA A 116 -10.86 4.72 2.82
N GLU A 117 -10.92 5.92 3.39
CA GLU A 117 -12.16 6.62 3.69
C GLU A 117 -12.59 7.51 2.52
N ILE A 118 -11.72 8.41 2.04
CA ILE A 118 -12.11 9.40 1.02
C ILE A 118 -12.06 8.84 -0.41
N HIS A 119 -11.24 7.81 -0.66
CA HIS A 119 -11.06 7.21 -1.99
C HIS A 119 -11.76 5.87 -2.16
N ARG A 120 -12.53 5.39 -1.18
CA ARG A 120 -13.23 4.09 -1.29
C ARG A 120 -14.08 3.95 -2.56
N PRO A 121 -14.93 4.92 -2.95
CA PRO A 121 -15.64 4.85 -4.22
C PRO A 121 -14.71 4.79 -5.43
N CYS A 122 -13.56 5.50 -5.36
CA CYS A 122 -12.55 5.49 -6.41
C CYS A 122 -11.84 4.11 -6.48
N PHE A 123 -11.67 3.40 -5.34
CA PHE A 123 -11.18 2.01 -5.31
C PHE A 123 -12.22 1.03 -5.83
N GLU A 124 -13.43 1.03 -5.28
CA GLU A 124 -14.50 0.11 -5.68
C GLU A 124 -14.86 0.26 -7.16
N GLY A 125 -14.90 1.50 -7.68
CA GLY A 125 -15.12 1.75 -9.11
C GLY A 125 -14.00 1.23 -10.01
N TRP A 126 -12.75 1.26 -9.54
CA TRP A 126 -11.60 0.73 -10.30
C TRP A 126 -11.45 -0.79 -10.22
N LEU A 127 -11.84 -1.36 -9.08
CA LEU A 127 -11.88 -2.80 -8.88
C LEU A 127 -13.11 -3.41 -9.56
N GLY A 128 -14.21 -2.67 -9.65
CA GLY A 128 -15.54 -3.15 -10.05
C GLY A 128 -16.25 -3.94 -8.95
N ILE A 129 -15.69 -4.00 -7.75
CA ILE A 129 -16.09 -4.86 -6.63
C ILE A 129 -15.68 -4.22 -5.30
N SER A 130 -16.45 -4.50 -4.25
CA SER A 130 -16.06 -4.20 -2.87
C SER A 130 -15.21 -5.33 -2.29
N TRP A 131 -14.40 -5.01 -1.28
CA TRP A 131 -13.67 -6.03 -0.52
C TRP A 131 -14.60 -6.75 0.43
N ASP A 132 -14.43 -8.07 0.56
CA ASP A 132 -15.15 -8.90 1.52
C ASP A 132 -14.27 -9.21 2.73
N SER A 133 -12.96 -9.24 2.53
CA SER A 133 -12.02 -9.78 3.51
C SER A 133 -10.74 -8.97 3.60
N LEU A 134 -10.14 -8.97 4.78
CA LEU A 134 -8.97 -8.16 5.12
C LEU A 134 -7.91 -8.98 5.83
N THR A 135 -6.68 -8.87 5.35
CA THR A 135 -5.50 -9.36 6.06
C THR A 135 -4.34 -8.38 5.96
N PHE A 136 -3.22 -8.74 6.58
CA PHE A 136 -1.96 -8.03 6.48
C PHE A 136 -0.81 -9.00 6.30
N ILE A 137 0.31 -8.50 5.82
CA ILE A 137 1.52 -9.31 5.64
C ILE A 137 2.22 -9.48 6.99
N PRO A 138 2.37 -10.70 7.51
CA PRO A 138 3.06 -10.91 8.77
C PRO A 138 4.56 -10.66 8.60
N SER A 139 5.20 -10.14 9.65
CA SER A 139 6.65 -9.98 9.66
C SER A 139 7.32 -11.30 10.00
N ARG A 140 8.38 -11.67 9.29
CA ARG A 140 9.20 -12.85 9.64
C ARG A 140 9.78 -12.74 11.05
N GLU A 141 10.07 -11.53 11.50
CA GLU A 141 10.67 -11.25 12.81
C GLU A 141 9.61 -11.14 13.93
N ARG A 142 8.35 -10.88 13.56
CA ARG A 142 7.20 -10.75 14.46
C ARG A 142 5.96 -11.29 13.74
N PRO A 143 5.77 -12.62 13.69
CA PRO A 143 4.74 -13.25 12.85
C PRO A 143 3.33 -13.13 13.44
N ASP A 144 3.19 -12.70 14.68
CA ASP A 144 1.90 -12.47 15.33
C ASP A 144 1.32 -11.07 15.05
N ALA A 145 0.13 -10.80 15.59
CA ALA A 145 -0.57 -9.52 15.46
C ALA A 145 0.08 -8.37 16.25
N SER A 146 1.23 -8.59 16.92
CA SER A 146 1.97 -7.53 17.60
C SER A 146 2.70 -6.59 16.62
N HIS A 147 2.88 -7.01 15.36
CA HIS A 147 3.51 -6.16 14.36
C HIS A 147 2.65 -4.93 14.03
N PRO A 148 3.22 -3.71 13.96
CA PRO A 148 2.45 -2.49 13.74
C PRO A 148 1.65 -2.43 12.43
N VAL A 149 1.99 -3.28 11.44
CA VAL A 149 1.19 -3.43 10.20
C VAL A 149 -0.25 -3.89 10.47
N ALA A 150 -0.49 -4.65 11.55
CA ALA A 150 -1.85 -5.04 11.94
C ALA A 150 -2.71 -3.82 12.30
N ALA A 151 -2.09 -2.77 12.86
CA ALA A 151 -2.76 -1.51 13.14
C ALA A 151 -3.05 -0.70 11.86
N LEU A 152 -2.23 -0.85 10.82
CA LEU A 152 -2.49 -0.27 9.50
C LEU A 152 -3.69 -0.95 8.84
N ALA A 153 -3.77 -2.28 8.89
CA ALA A 153 -4.94 -3.00 8.38
C ALA A 153 -6.23 -2.56 9.10
N ARG A 154 -6.20 -2.47 10.42
CA ARG A 154 -7.34 -1.94 11.21
C ARG A 154 -7.73 -0.51 10.83
N ALA A 155 -6.80 0.30 10.31
CA ALA A 155 -7.08 1.66 9.90
C ALA A 155 -7.85 1.76 8.57
N VAL A 156 -7.97 0.68 7.80
CA VAL A 156 -8.79 0.63 6.57
C VAL A 156 -10.28 0.79 6.87
N GLU A 157 -10.72 0.27 8.00
CA GLU A 157 -12.11 0.35 8.45
C GLU A 157 -12.26 1.55 9.39
N SER A 158 -13.26 2.39 9.12
CA SER A 158 -13.66 3.47 10.04
C SER A 158 -14.71 2.90 11.01
N PRO A 159 -14.51 2.97 12.34
CA PRO A 159 -15.48 2.43 13.31
C PRO A 159 -16.89 3.00 13.16
N ASP A 160 -16.97 4.24 12.70
CA ASP A 160 -18.21 5.01 12.53
C ASP A 160 -18.60 5.15 11.05
N GLY A 161 -17.85 4.50 10.14
CA GLY A 161 -18.07 4.59 8.70
C GLY A 161 -19.22 3.71 8.21
N PRO A 162 -19.82 4.03 7.06
CA PRO A 162 -20.94 3.27 6.50
C PRO A 162 -20.54 1.89 5.90
N THR A 163 -19.31 1.43 6.13
CA THR A 163 -18.77 0.23 5.48
C THR A 163 -19.14 -1.02 6.25
N SER A 164 -19.60 -2.06 5.55
CA SER A 164 -19.75 -3.39 6.14
C SER A 164 -18.40 -3.87 6.70
N PRO A 165 -18.41 -4.53 7.88
CA PRO A 165 -17.18 -5.08 8.45
C PRO A 165 -16.62 -6.16 7.52
N LEU A 166 -15.30 -6.13 7.31
CA LEU A 166 -14.58 -7.10 6.50
C LEU A 166 -14.28 -8.36 7.32
N ASP A 167 -14.41 -9.53 6.69
CA ASP A 167 -13.96 -10.79 7.29
C ASP A 167 -12.43 -10.75 7.45
N ARG A 168 -11.94 -10.84 8.69
CA ARG A 168 -10.51 -10.78 8.97
C ARG A 168 -9.89 -12.16 9.07
N PHE A 169 -8.73 -12.33 8.47
CA PHE A 169 -7.94 -13.55 8.61
C PHE A 169 -6.45 -13.26 8.75
N LEU A 170 -5.69 -14.25 9.21
CA LEU A 170 -4.24 -14.15 9.38
C LEU A 170 -3.53 -15.15 8.47
N LEU A 171 -2.49 -14.66 7.80
CA LEU A 171 -1.52 -15.48 7.09
C LEU A 171 -0.51 -16.08 8.08
N GLU A 172 -0.02 -17.28 7.78
CA GLU A 172 1.12 -17.89 8.47
C GLU A 172 2.35 -17.89 7.56
N THR A 173 3.54 -17.83 8.13
CA THR A 173 4.79 -17.94 7.37
C THR A 173 4.96 -19.37 6.90
N GLY A 174 5.10 -19.57 5.59
CA GLY A 174 5.33 -20.89 5.00
C GLY A 174 6.83 -21.24 4.90
N PRO A 175 7.15 -22.47 4.45
CA PRO A 175 8.53 -22.97 4.39
C PRO A 175 9.46 -22.10 3.53
N GLY A 176 8.97 -21.59 2.40
CA GLY A 176 9.71 -20.70 1.52
C GLY A 176 10.19 -19.41 2.17
N ALA A 177 9.52 -18.92 3.21
CA ALA A 177 9.96 -17.72 3.94
C ALA A 177 11.26 -17.92 4.76
N VAL A 178 11.59 -19.18 5.07
CA VAL A 178 12.79 -19.54 5.84
C VAL A 178 13.99 -19.73 4.92
N ILE A 179 13.76 -20.34 3.75
CA ILE A 179 14.81 -20.82 2.85
C ILE A 179 15.20 -19.74 1.83
N SER A 180 14.24 -18.93 1.37
CA SER A 180 14.48 -17.94 0.31
C SER A 180 15.13 -16.66 0.82
N ALA A 181 15.85 -15.97 -0.07
CA ALA A 181 16.33 -14.64 0.22
C ALA A 181 15.16 -13.67 0.49
N LYS A 182 15.36 -12.69 1.39
CA LYS A 182 14.30 -11.74 1.82
C LYS A 182 13.50 -11.11 0.67
N HIS A 183 14.17 -10.85 -0.46
CA HIS A 183 13.60 -10.15 -1.61
C HIS A 183 13.23 -11.06 -2.79
N GLN A 184 13.40 -12.38 -2.65
CA GLN A 184 13.04 -13.35 -3.68
C GLN A 184 11.58 -13.76 -3.52
N LEU A 185 10.78 -13.66 -4.58
CA LEU A 185 9.43 -14.20 -4.60
C LEU A 185 9.49 -15.74 -4.65
N VAL A 186 8.75 -16.39 -3.77
CA VAL A 186 8.53 -17.84 -3.74
C VAL A 186 7.06 -18.08 -3.38
N GLU A 187 6.46 -19.13 -3.95
CA GLU A 187 5.02 -19.38 -3.87
C GLU A 187 4.54 -19.74 -2.47
N ASP A 188 5.30 -20.52 -1.73
CA ASP A 188 4.99 -21.01 -0.39
C ASP A 188 5.56 -20.09 0.71
N ARG A 189 5.78 -18.81 0.39
CA ARG A 189 6.25 -17.81 1.36
C ARG A 189 5.25 -17.64 2.50
N PHE A 190 3.96 -17.68 2.19
CA PHE A 190 2.88 -17.58 3.16
C PHE A 190 1.83 -18.65 2.88
N LEU A 191 1.03 -18.95 3.90
CA LEU A 191 -0.07 -19.90 3.83
C LEU A 191 -1.33 -19.26 4.43
N VAL A 192 -2.49 -19.67 3.93
CA VAL A 192 -3.79 -19.43 4.58
C VAL A 192 -4.15 -20.69 5.36
N PRO A 193 -4.12 -20.66 6.71
CA PRO A 193 -4.54 -21.78 7.54
C PRO A 193 -5.97 -22.21 7.25
N GLU A 194 -6.26 -23.51 7.37
CA GLU A 194 -7.58 -24.07 7.04
C GLU A 194 -8.73 -23.40 7.81
N LYS A 195 -8.51 -23.03 9.08
CA LYS A 195 -9.49 -22.30 9.91
C LYS A 195 -9.94 -20.96 9.31
N TRP A 196 -9.15 -20.40 8.39
CA TRP A 196 -9.43 -19.12 7.72
C TRP A 196 -9.98 -19.30 6.30
N ARG A 197 -10.16 -20.54 5.82
CA ARG A 197 -10.55 -20.82 4.44
C ARG A 197 -11.86 -20.13 4.04
N SER A 198 -12.86 -20.13 4.93
CA SER A 198 -14.16 -19.49 4.70
C SER A 198 -14.10 -17.96 4.56
N ALA A 199 -13.06 -17.33 5.11
CA ALA A 199 -12.80 -15.89 5.00
C ALA A 199 -11.98 -15.54 3.74
N VAL A 200 -11.67 -16.51 2.87
CA VAL A 200 -10.83 -16.29 1.68
C VAL A 200 -11.45 -16.90 0.42
N ASP A 201 -12.00 -18.10 0.50
CA ASP A 201 -12.53 -18.81 -0.67
C ASP A 201 -13.71 -18.04 -1.30
N GLY A 202 -13.58 -17.71 -2.58
CA GLY A 202 -14.53 -16.90 -3.33
C GLY A 202 -14.57 -15.40 -2.94
N LYS A 203 -13.70 -14.94 -2.04
CA LYS A 203 -13.72 -13.57 -1.50
C LYS A 203 -12.84 -12.60 -2.28
N ASN A 204 -13.20 -11.32 -2.24
CA ASN A 204 -12.38 -10.21 -2.71
C ASN A 204 -11.51 -9.70 -1.57
N VAL A 205 -10.23 -10.09 -1.59
CA VAL A 205 -9.32 -9.90 -0.47
C VAL A 205 -8.53 -8.60 -0.60
N LEU A 206 -8.54 -7.78 0.45
CA LEU A 206 -7.57 -6.71 0.66
C LEU A 206 -6.43 -7.21 1.55
N ILE A 207 -5.20 -7.03 1.08
CA ILE A 207 -3.96 -7.29 1.84
C ILE A 207 -3.28 -5.96 2.10
N VAL A 208 -3.02 -5.65 3.37
CA VAL A 208 -2.31 -4.42 3.77
C VAL A 208 -0.85 -4.70 4.13
N ASP A 209 0.03 -3.83 3.65
CA ASP A 209 1.46 -3.84 4.01
C ASP A 209 1.99 -2.41 4.24
N ASP A 210 3.16 -2.29 4.86
CA ASP A 210 3.78 -0.99 5.11
C ASP A 210 4.53 -0.47 3.87
N THR A 211 5.26 -1.35 3.19
CA THR A 211 6.29 -0.94 2.23
C THR A 211 6.51 -1.94 1.10
N TRP A 212 6.24 -1.51 -0.12
CA TRP A 212 6.69 -2.22 -1.32
C TRP A 212 8.17 -1.94 -1.61
N THR A 213 9.02 -2.96 -1.51
CA THR A 213 10.46 -2.89 -1.88
C THR A 213 10.75 -3.56 -3.23
N ARG A 214 10.57 -4.87 -3.34
CA ARG A 214 10.54 -5.59 -4.62
C ARG A 214 9.20 -6.27 -4.89
N GLY A 215 8.34 -6.32 -3.87
CA GLY A 215 7.02 -6.93 -3.95
C GLY A 215 7.01 -8.43 -3.61
N ALA A 216 8.14 -9.05 -3.27
CA ALA A 216 8.19 -10.47 -2.94
C ALA A 216 7.23 -10.88 -1.83
N SER A 217 7.15 -10.13 -0.72
CA SER A 217 6.19 -10.44 0.34
C SER A 217 4.75 -10.16 -0.08
N ALA A 218 4.48 -9.01 -0.68
CA ALA A 218 3.15 -8.64 -1.19
C ALA A 218 2.59 -9.66 -2.17
N GLN A 219 3.40 -10.06 -3.14
CA GLN A 219 3.00 -11.04 -4.14
C GLN A 219 2.95 -12.46 -3.57
N GLY A 220 3.84 -12.85 -2.65
CA GLY A 220 3.73 -14.13 -1.96
C GLY A 220 2.45 -14.24 -1.14
N ALA A 221 2.02 -13.16 -0.48
CA ALA A 221 0.75 -13.11 0.24
C ALA A 221 -0.45 -13.20 -0.71
N ALA A 222 -0.36 -12.57 -1.89
CA ALA A 222 -1.37 -12.69 -2.92
C ALA A 222 -1.47 -14.11 -3.49
N ILE A 223 -0.33 -14.77 -3.75
CA ILE A 223 -0.28 -16.17 -4.18
C ILE A 223 -0.96 -17.07 -3.15
N ALA A 224 -0.62 -16.90 -1.86
CA ALA A 224 -1.26 -17.67 -0.79
C ALA A 224 -2.79 -17.49 -0.76
N ALA A 225 -3.28 -16.26 -0.91
CA ALA A 225 -4.72 -15.98 -0.96
C ALA A 225 -5.39 -16.56 -2.23
N LYS A 226 -4.74 -16.45 -3.40
CA LYS A 226 -5.24 -17.03 -4.66
C LYS A 226 -5.30 -18.56 -4.60
N GLN A 227 -4.27 -19.21 -4.06
CA GLN A 227 -4.26 -20.66 -3.81
C GLN A 227 -5.32 -21.07 -2.78
N ALA A 228 -5.65 -20.15 -1.87
CA ALA A 228 -6.74 -20.32 -0.92
C ALA A 228 -8.15 -20.08 -1.51
N GLY A 229 -8.26 -19.77 -2.80
CA GLY A 229 -9.54 -19.62 -3.51
C GLY A 229 -10.03 -18.17 -3.59
N ALA A 230 -9.23 -17.17 -3.21
CA ALA A 230 -9.62 -15.76 -3.35
C ALA A 230 -10.01 -15.44 -4.80
N ALA A 231 -11.19 -14.84 -4.99
CA ALA A 231 -11.66 -14.40 -6.30
C ALA A 231 -10.75 -13.29 -6.83
N THR A 232 -10.50 -12.28 -5.99
CA THR A 232 -9.58 -11.19 -6.30
C THR A 232 -8.69 -10.86 -5.11
N VAL A 233 -7.52 -10.30 -5.41
CA VAL A 233 -6.57 -9.82 -4.41
C VAL A 233 -6.12 -8.40 -4.77
N THR A 234 -6.40 -7.47 -3.86
CA THR A 234 -5.84 -6.13 -3.88
C THR A 234 -4.77 -6.00 -2.81
N VAL A 235 -3.59 -5.49 -3.16
CA VAL A 235 -2.57 -5.12 -2.17
C VAL A 235 -2.53 -3.61 -2.00
N LEU A 236 -2.71 -3.13 -0.77
CA LEU A 236 -2.46 -1.75 -0.39
C LEU A 236 -1.17 -1.66 0.41
N CYS A 237 -0.16 -0.96 -0.11
CA CYS A 237 1.01 -0.57 0.68
C CYS A 237 0.99 0.92 0.95
N VAL A 238 1.37 1.31 2.16
CA VAL A 238 1.51 2.74 2.47
C VAL A 238 2.60 3.36 1.59
N SER A 239 3.76 2.71 1.48
CA SER A 239 4.90 3.29 0.78
C SER A 239 5.50 2.40 -0.31
N ARG A 240 6.09 3.04 -1.32
CA ARG A 240 6.97 2.44 -2.32
C ARG A 240 8.41 2.85 -2.01
N TRP A 241 9.24 1.92 -1.56
CA TRP A 241 10.65 2.20 -1.24
C TRP A 241 11.53 2.26 -2.49
N LEU A 242 12.03 3.44 -2.81
CA LEU A 242 13.01 3.64 -3.88
C LEU A 242 14.36 4.09 -3.29
N ASN A 243 15.43 3.72 -3.96
CA ASN A 243 16.80 4.00 -3.54
C ASN A 243 17.45 4.97 -4.52
N TRP A 244 17.88 6.13 -4.03
CA TRP A 244 18.56 7.18 -4.80
C TRP A 244 19.87 6.73 -5.45
N ASN A 245 20.52 5.69 -4.91
CA ASN A 245 21.75 5.15 -5.52
C ASN A 245 21.49 4.40 -6.83
N TRP A 246 20.23 4.24 -7.25
CA TRP A 246 19.88 3.66 -8.54
C TRP A 246 19.36 4.76 -9.47
N ALA A 247 20.10 5.04 -10.56
CA ALA A 247 19.85 6.20 -11.42
C ALA A 247 18.40 6.33 -11.94
N PRO A 248 17.67 5.26 -12.31
CA PRO A 248 16.25 5.38 -12.66
C PRO A 248 15.38 5.89 -11.51
N ASN A 249 15.63 5.44 -10.28
CA ASN A 249 14.89 5.92 -9.11
C ASN A 249 15.21 7.38 -8.82
N GLU A 250 16.48 7.77 -8.91
CA GLU A 250 16.91 9.15 -8.71
C GLU A 250 16.16 10.09 -9.66
N ARG A 251 16.12 9.79 -10.96
CA ARG A 251 15.35 10.58 -11.93
C ARG A 251 13.87 10.72 -11.56
N LEU A 252 13.22 9.62 -11.19
CA LEU A 252 11.80 9.64 -10.77
C LEU A 252 11.62 10.45 -9.49
N LEU A 253 12.46 10.22 -8.48
CA LEU A 253 12.33 10.92 -7.19
C LEU A 253 12.60 12.42 -7.32
N SER A 254 13.54 12.80 -8.18
CA SER A 254 13.84 14.19 -8.53
C SER A 254 12.69 14.89 -9.27
N SER A 255 11.78 14.15 -9.93
CA SER A 255 10.60 14.74 -10.59
C SER A 255 9.42 14.98 -9.64
N LEU A 256 9.50 14.55 -8.38
CA LEU A 256 8.44 14.70 -7.39
C LEU A 256 8.55 16.05 -6.67
N ALA A 257 8.09 17.12 -7.33
CA ALA A 257 8.14 18.48 -6.77
C ALA A 257 7.04 18.77 -5.74
N GLU A 258 5.86 18.17 -5.90
CA GLU A 258 4.67 18.49 -5.11
C GLU A 258 4.58 17.68 -3.81
N ASP A 259 4.18 18.34 -2.72
CA ASP A 259 3.87 17.69 -1.44
C ASP A 259 2.73 16.70 -1.56
N TYR A 260 2.66 15.76 -0.61
CA TYR A 260 1.57 14.78 -0.59
C TYR A 260 0.22 15.47 -0.46
N ASN A 261 -0.67 15.21 -1.42
CA ASN A 261 -2.02 15.70 -1.46
C ASN A 261 -3.00 14.54 -1.25
N ALA A 262 -3.70 14.56 -0.12
CA ALA A 262 -4.71 13.55 0.21
C ALA A 262 -5.85 13.48 -0.83
N LEU A 263 -6.16 14.59 -1.51
CA LEU A 263 -7.27 14.63 -2.46
C LEU A 263 -6.92 14.00 -3.82
N LEU A 264 -5.62 13.79 -4.12
CA LEU A 264 -5.22 13.05 -5.31
C LEU A 264 -5.49 11.57 -5.13
N CYS A 265 -6.31 11.01 -6.01
CA CYS A 265 -6.64 9.59 -5.98
C CYS A 265 -5.43 8.75 -6.42
N PRO A 266 -5.01 7.74 -5.64
CA PRO A 266 -3.84 6.92 -5.99
C PRO A 266 -4.12 5.95 -7.16
N VAL A 267 -5.37 5.88 -7.62
CA VAL A 267 -5.78 5.08 -8.77
C VAL A 267 -5.85 5.91 -10.05
N THR A 268 -6.40 7.12 -10.00
CA THR A 268 -6.58 7.94 -11.20
C THR A 268 -5.47 8.98 -11.38
N GLY A 269 -4.73 9.30 -10.32
CA GLY A 269 -3.72 10.35 -10.31
C GLY A 269 -4.29 11.76 -10.36
N GLN A 270 -5.61 11.90 -10.21
CA GLN A 270 -6.34 13.16 -10.28
C GLN A 270 -7.14 13.37 -9.00
N VAL A 271 -7.50 14.63 -8.74
CA VAL A 271 -8.46 14.95 -7.68
C VAL A 271 -9.82 14.33 -8.05
N CYS A 272 -10.29 13.32 -7.31
CA CYS A 272 -11.56 12.64 -7.62
C CYS A 272 -12.75 13.26 -6.88
N GLN A 273 -13.95 13.17 -7.48
CA GLN A 273 -15.19 13.77 -6.95
C GLN A 273 -15.51 13.27 -5.53
N SER A 274 -15.24 11.99 -5.26
CA SER A 274 -15.38 11.39 -3.93
C SER A 274 -14.57 12.14 -2.88
N ALA A 275 -13.31 12.46 -3.18
CA ALA A 275 -12.42 13.13 -2.23
C ALA A 275 -12.84 14.58 -1.96
N ILE A 276 -13.29 15.32 -2.97
CA ILE A 276 -13.69 16.73 -2.79
C ILE A 276 -15.09 16.87 -2.18
N ASN A 277 -15.95 15.87 -2.35
CA ASN A 277 -17.29 15.83 -1.77
C ASN A 277 -17.34 15.13 -0.41
N TYR A 278 -16.20 14.66 0.11
CA TYR A 278 -16.14 13.89 1.34
C TYR A 278 -16.93 14.57 2.47
N ARG A 279 -17.72 13.79 3.20
CA ARG A 279 -18.48 14.23 4.37
C ARG A 279 -18.16 13.25 5.49
N ALA A 280 -17.84 13.79 6.66
CA ALA A 280 -17.59 13.01 7.88
C ALA A 280 -18.91 12.51 8.48
#